data_AF-G0LLL7-F1
#
_entry.id   AF-G0LLL7-F1
#
_cell.length_a   1.000
_cell.length_b   1.000
_cell.length_c   1.000
_cell.angle_alpha   90.00
_cell.angle_beta   90.00
_cell.angle_gamma   90.00
#
_symmetry.space_group_name_H-M   'P 1'
#
loop_
_entity.id
_entity.type
_entity.pdbx_description
1 polymer ?
#
loop_
_entity_poly.entity_id
_entity_poly.type
_entity_poly.pdbx_seq_one_letter_code
_entity_poly.pdbx_strand_id
1 'polypeptide(L)'
;MDIEYYLRSLFDLPAKREIRGESTRFIIGSRGELKRVTTFSGEKPVLESFINQIKSSDVVWDIGANIGTYSLFAGPFAEQVVAFEPHLANINRLQENANLTESDIDIRSIALSKEEGTAYLDVSEEYAGAGGGSVSVEGSYETSLVKGDDILPRPDIVKIDVEGMSSVV
;
A
#
# COMPACT_ATOMS: atom_id res chain seq x y z
N MET A 1 -22.95 17.02 -7.58
CA MET A 1 -21.81 16.45 -8.34
C MET A 1 -22.40 15.52 -9.38
N ASP A 2 -22.14 15.77 -10.66
CA ASP A 2 -22.76 15.08 -11.78
C ASP A 2 -22.22 13.65 -11.93
N ILE A 3 -23.10 12.68 -12.15
CA ILE A 3 -22.73 11.27 -12.36
C ILE A 3 -21.80 11.14 -13.58
N GLU A 4 -22.00 11.94 -14.64
CA GLU A 4 -21.11 11.93 -15.79
C GLU A 4 -19.69 12.41 -15.45
N TYR A 5 -19.55 13.40 -14.57
CA TYR A 5 -18.24 13.89 -14.13
C TYR A 5 -17.53 12.85 -13.27
N TYR A 6 -18.25 12.22 -12.34
CA TYR A 6 -17.72 11.13 -11.52
C TYR A 6 -17.23 9.99 -12.42
N LEU A 7 -18.06 9.53 -13.37
CA LEU A 7 -17.70 8.47 -14.30
C LEU A 7 -16.49 8.85 -15.18
N ARG A 8 -16.41 10.07 -15.71
CA ARG A 8 -15.22 10.53 -16.47
C ARG A 8 -13.95 10.53 -15.63
N SER A 9 -14.01 10.97 -14.37
CA SER A 9 -12.87 10.94 -13.44
C SER A 9 -12.42 9.52 -13.02
N LEU A 10 -13.26 8.50 -13.27
CA LEU A 10 -12.89 7.09 -13.09
C LEU A 10 -12.12 6.53 -14.30
N PHE A 11 -12.24 7.16 -15.47
CA PHE A 11 -11.61 6.71 -16.71
C PHE A 11 -10.43 7.59 -17.17
N ASP A 12 -10.21 8.75 -16.56
CA ASP A 12 -8.94 9.46 -16.68
C ASP A 12 -7.86 8.59 -16.04
N LEU A 13 -7.06 7.91 -16.87
CA LEU A 13 -5.93 7.11 -16.43
C LEU A 13 -4.63 7.91 -16.62
N PRO A 14 -3.81 8.07 -15.57
CA PRO A 14 -4.02 7.56 -14.21
C PRO A 14 -5.01 8.41 -13.39
N ALA A 15 -5.82 7.74 -12.56
CA ALA A 15 -6.94 8.33 -11.83
C ALA A 15 -6.45 9.23 -10.70
N LYS A 16 -6.75 10.53 -10.79
CA LYS A 16 -6.40 11.51 -9.76
C LYS A 16 -7.27 11.34 -8.52
N ARG A 17 -6.65 11.30 -7.35
CA ARG A 17 -7.30 11.33 -6.04
C ARG A 17 -6.70 12.41 -5.17
N GLU A 18 -7.54 13.03 -4.37
CA GLU A 18 -7.16 14.15 -3.51
C GLU A 18 -7.61 13.88 -2.08
N ILE A 19 -6.67 14.11 -1.16
CA ILE A 19 -6.89 14.08 0.28
C ILE A 19 -6.25 15.35 0.84
N ARG A 20 -7.07 16.18 1.49
CA ARG A 20 -6.63 17.44 2.14
C ARG A 20 -5.85 18.41 1.22
N GLY A 21 -6.20 18.47 -0.06
CA GLY A 21 -5.54 19.34 -1.04
C GLY A 21 -4.28 18.72 -1.67
N GLU A 22 -3.76 17.62 -1.12
CA GLU A 22 -2.72 16.85 -1.79
C GLU A 22 -3.32 15.82 -2.72
N SER A 23 -2.74 15.74 -3.90
CA SER A 23 -3.24 14.87 -4.95
C SER A 23 -2.19 13.89 -5.43
N THR A 24 -2.60 12.65 -5.59
CA THR A 24 -1.81 11.60 -6.22
C THR A 24 -2.61 10.91 -7.31
N ARG A 25 -1.96 10.06 -8.12
CA ARG A 25 -2.58 9.39 -9.26
C ARG A 25 -2.36 7.89 -9.15
N PHE A 26 -3.37 7.13 -9.54
CA PHE A 26 -3.36 5.67 -9.49
C PHE A 26 -3.66 5.07 -10.86
N ILE A 27 -2.86 4.10 -11.28
CA ILE A 27 -3.24 3.19 -12.36
C ILE A 27 -4.32 2.25 -11.83
N ILE A 28 -5.37 2.02 -12.63
CA ILE A 28 -6.47 1.12 -12.30
C ILE A 28 -6.59 0.12 -13.44
N GLY A 29 -6.40 -1.17 -13.15
CA GLY A 29 -6.51 -2.28 -14.09
C GLY A 29 -7.47 -3.38 -13.64
N SER A 30 -7.89 -3.38 -12.38
CA SER A 30 -8.75 -4.39 -11.76
C SER A 30 -9.94 -3.77 -11.02
N ARG A 31 -10.94 -4.61 -10.70
CA ARG A 31 -12.08 -4.22 -9.85
C ARG A 31 -11.66 -3.91 -8.42
N GLY A 32 -10.68 -4.62 -7.87
CA GLY A 32 -10.15 -4.38 -6.53
C GLY A 32 -9.50 -3.01 -6.43
N GLU A 33 -8.70 -2.63 -7.43
CA GLU A 33 -8.09 -1.30 -7.51
C GLU A 33 -9.14 -0.22 -7.66
N LEU A 34 -10.13 -0.42 -8.54
CA LEU A 34 -11.21 0.54 -8.71
C LEU A 34 -11.91 0.79 -7.38
N LYS A 35 -12.28 -0.27 -6.64
CA LYS A 35 -12.88 -0.15 -5.31
C LYS A 35 -11.96 0.62 -4.35
N ARG A 36 -10.70 0.21 -4.21
CA ARG A 36 -9.73 0.85 -3.30
C ARG A 36 -9.50 2.32 -3.62
N VAL A 37 -9.27 2.66 -4.89
CA VAL A 37 -8.97 4.02 -5.31
C VAL A 37 -10.21 4.91 -5.22
N THR A 38 -11.43 4.37 -5.37
CA THR A 38 -12.67 5.19 -5.31
C THR A 38 -13.22 5.36 -3.91
N THR A 39 -13.17 4.32 -3.08
CA THR A 39 -13.78 4.34 -1.75
C THR A 39 -12.77 4.42 -0.63
N PHE A 40 -11.47 4.30 -0.92
CA PHE A 40 -10.42 4.07 0.06
C PHE A 40 -10.71 2.88 0.96
N SER A 41 -11.50 1.91 0.48
CA SER A 41 -12.03 0.80 1.30
C SER A 41 -12.79 1.26 2.56
N GLY A 42 -13.28 2.50 2.60
CA GLY A 42 -13.92 3.10 3.78
C GLY A 42 -12.95 3.77 4.76
N GLU A 43 -11.65 3.73 4.49
CA GLU A 43 -10.60 4.19 5.41
C GLU A 43 -10.25 5.67 5.26
N LYS A 44 -10.96 6.43 4.41
CA LYS A 44 -10.63 7.84 4.15
C LYS A 44 -10.40 8.67 5.42
N PRO A 45 -11.23 8.59 6.49
CA PRO A 45 -10.97 9.35 7.71
C PRO A 45 -9.68 8.92 8.44
N VAL A 46 -9.34 7.64 8.38
CA VAL A 46 -8.11 7.08 8.97
C VAL A 46 -6.90 7.57 8.19
N LEU A 47 -6.96 7.50 6.86
CA LEU A 47 -5.93 8.04 5.96
C LEU A 47 -5.69 9.54 6.22
N GLU A 48 -6.76 10.33 6.34
CA GLU A 48 -6.66 11.76 6.67
C GLU A 48 -6.00 11.99 8.04
N SER A 49 -6.36 11.19 9.06
CA SER A 49 -5.76 11.27 10.39
C SER A 49 -4.30 10.83 10.39
N PHE A 50 -3.94 9.83 9.59
CA PHE A 50 -2.59 9.33 9.43
C PHE A 50 -1.68 10.41 8.82
N ILE A 51 -2.09 10.99 7.69
CA ILE A 51 -1.34 12.07 7.02
C ILE A 51 -1.11 13.25 7.96
N ASN A 52 -2.10 13.61 8.78
CA ASN A 52 -1.99 14.73 9.73
C ASN A 52 -0.92 14.54 10.83
N GLN A 53 -0.47 13.31 11.06
CA GLN A 53 0.55 13.03 12.07
C GLN A 53 1.97 13.11 11.52
N ILE A 54 2.13 13.02 10.19
CA ILE A 54 3.42 12.99 9.51
C ILE A 54 4.06 14.37 9.54
N LYS A 55 5.34 14.40 9.93
CA LYS A 55 6.23 15.54 9.81
C LYS A 55 7.26 15.29 8.71
N SER A 56 7.83 16.37 8.18
CA SER A 56 8.82 16.35 7.11
C SER A 56 10.14 15.64 7.46
N SER A 57 10.37 15.31 8.73
CA SER A 57 11.53 14.55 9.21
C SER A 57 11.20 13.09 9.53
N ASP A 58 9.94 12.67 9.37
CA ASP A 58 9.51 11.35 9.79
C ASP A 58 9.84 10.32 8.71
N VAL A 59 10.33 9.16 9.14
CA VAL A 59 10.35 7.93 8.34
C VAL A 59 9.02 7.21 8.55
N VAL A 60 8.31 6.94 7.46
CA VAL A 60 7.02 6.25 7.48
C VAL A 60 7.19 4.81 7.01
N TRP A 61 6.67 3.86 7.79
CA TRP A 61 6.50 2.48 7.34
C TRP A 61 5.02 2.21 7.00
N ASP A 62 4.78 1.72 5.79
CA ASP A 62 3.48 1.24 5.31
C ASP A 62 3.53 -0.29 5.18
N ILE A 63 3.08 -1.00 6.22
CA ILE A 63 3.08 -2.46 6.25
C ILE A 63 1.76 -2.97 5.68
N GLY A 64 1.85 -3.83 4.65
CA GLY A 64 0.70 -4.20 3.82
C GLY A 64 0.33 -3.06 2.87
N ALA A 65 1.33 -2.53 2.16
CA ALA A 65 1.17 -1.33 1.34
C ALA A 65 0.18 -1.52 0.17
N ASN A 66 -0.06 -2.76 -0.26
CA ASN A 66 -0.93 -3.11 -1.37
C ASN A 66 -0.52 -2.29 -2.63
N ILE A 67 -1.46 -1.60 -3.28
CA ILE A 67 -1.18 -0.71 -4.42
C ILE A 67 -0.64 0.68 -4.02
N GLY A 68 -0.32 0.89 -2.73
CA GLY A 68 0.35 2.08 -2.20
C GLY A 68 -0.55 3.22 -1.76
N THR A 69 -1.81 2.98 -1.41
CA THR A 69 -2.73 4.08 -1.04
C THR A 69 -2.13 4.96 0.06
N TYR A 70 -1.65 4.40 1.16
CA TYR A 70 -1.04 5.19 2.24
C TYR A 70 0.32 5.73 1.84
N SER A 71 1.18 4.88 1.26
CA SER A 71 2.52 5.27 0.77
C SER A 71 2.50 6.50 -0.13
N LEU A 72 1.63 6.53 -1.15
CA LEU A 72 1.56 7.62 -2.11
C LEU A 72 1.05 8.94 -1.51
N PHE A 73 0.17 8.87 -0.51
CA PHE A 73 -0.31 10.07 0.18
C PHE A 73 0.63 10.52 1.31
N ALA A 74 1.45 9.63 1.87
CA ALA A 74 2.48 9.95 2.85
C ALA A 74 3.70 10.63 2.23
N GLY A 75 4.09 10.20 1.02
CA GLY A 75 5.31 10.63 0.34
C GLY A 75 5.55 12.14 0.31
N PRO A 76 4.55 13.00 0.04
CA PRO A 76 4.74 14.45 0.03
C PRO A 76 5.06 15.07 1.40
N PHE A 77 4.80 14.37 2.50
CA PHE A 77 4.90 14.89 3.87
C PHE A 77 6.03 14.29 4.69
N ALA A 78 6.54 13.13 4.29
CA ALA A 78 7.56 12.38 5.03
C ALA A 78 8.97 12.68 4.49
N GLU A 79 10.00 12.42 5.31
CA GLU A 79 11.38 12.38 4.82
C GLU A 79 11.58 11.19 3.88
N GLN A 80 11.02 10.04 4.28
CA GLN A 80 11.09 8.79 3.52
C GLN A 80 9.87 7.92 3.82
N VAL A 81 9.40 7.20 2.80
CA VAL A 81 8.39 6.14 2.95
C VAL A 81 9.05 4.80 2.62
N VAL A 82 8.90 3.81 3.51
CA VAL A 82 9.25 2.41 3.26
C VAL A 82 7.96 1.59 3.21
N ALA A 83 7.68 1.01 2.06
CA ALA A 83 6.45 0.28 1.78
C ALA A 83 6.72 -1.23 1.74
N PHE A 84 6.08 -1.99 2.60
CA PHE A 84 6.23 -3.44 2.67
C PHE A 84 4.99 -4.11 2.08
N GLU A 85 5.19 -4.87 1.00
CA GLU A 85 4.12 -5.62 0.34
C GLU A 85 4.71 -6.92 -0.19
N PRO A 86 4.19 -8.09 0.19
CA PRO A 86 4.72 -9.36 -0.27
C PRO A 86 4.05 -9.88 -1.55
N HIS A 87 2.86 -9.39 -1.94
CA HIS A 87 2.15 -9.87 -3.11
C HIS A 87 2.68 -9.23 -4.41
N LEU A 88 3.22 -10.04 -5.33
CA LEU A 88 3.87 -9.55 -6.55
C LEU A 88 2.99 -8.65 -7.43
N ALA A 89 1.73 -9.00 -7.67
CA ALA A 89 0.82 -8.13 -8.42
C ALA A 89 0.59 -6.75 -7.76
N ASN A 90 0.51 -6.71 -6.42
CA ASN A 90 0.42 -5.44 -5.68
C ASN A 90 1.72 -4.65 -5.77
N ILE A 91 2.89 -5.32 -5.62
CA ILE A 91 4.21 -4.69 -5.77
C ILE A 91 4.34 -4.03 -7.15
N ASN A 92 4.02 -4.75 -8.22
CA ASN A 92 4.12 -4.24 -9.59
C ASN A 92 3.26 -2.98 -9.76
N ARG A 93 2.03 -3.00 -9.23
CA ARG A 93 1.13 -1.85 -9.28
C ARG A 93 1.59 -0.71 -8.38
N LEU A 94 2.14 -1.01 -7.21
CA LEU A 94 2.72 -0.03 -6.30
C LEU A 94 3.89 0.69 -6.96
N GLN A 95 4.78 -0.04 -7.65
CA GLN A 95 5.87 0.56 -8.43
C GLN A 95 5.34 1.46 -9.54
N GLU A 96 4.36 0.99 -10.32
CA GLU A 96 3.70 1.78 -11.35
C GLU A 96 3.11 3.10 -10.78
N ASN A 97 2.46 3.02 -9.63
CA ASN A 97 1.85 4.16 -8.96
C ASN A 97 2.90 5.11 -8.35
N ALA A 98 3.95 4.59 -7.71
CA ALA A 98 5.04 5.38 -7.14
C ALA A 98 5.76 6.21 -8.20
N ASN A 99 5.96 5.65 -9.40
CA ASN A 99 6.54 6.34 -10.56
C ASN A 99 5.70 7.52 -11.08
N LEU A 100 4.45 7.69 -10.61
CA LEU A 100 3.59 8.84 -10.94
C LEU A 100 3.76 10.01 -9.96
N THR A 101 4.57 9.83 -8.92
CA THR A 101 4.84 10.78 -7.84
C THR A 101 6.30 11.25 -7.88
N GLU A 102 6.59 12.38 -7.22
CA GLU A 102 7.97 12.88 -7.03
C GLU A 102 8.61 12.37 -5.74
N SER A 103 7.85 11.64 -4.92
CA SER A 103 8.29 11.14 -3.62
C SER A 103 9.15 9.89 -3.78
N ASP A 104 10.18 9.77 -2.94
CA ASP A 104 10.98 8.55 -2.84
C ASP A 104 10.28 7.53 -1.95
N ILE A 105 9.76 6.46 -2.57
CA ILE A 105 9.08 5.35 -1.90
C ILE A 105 9.95 4.10 -2.06
N ASP A 106 10.53 3.67 -0.94
CA ASP A 106 11.34 2.45 -0.87
C ASP A 106 10.44 1.22 -0.74
N ILE A 107 10.23 0.50 -1.84
CA ILE A 107 9.33 -0.65 -1.91
C ILE A 107 10.10 -1.94 -1.60
N ARG A 108 9.69 -2.64 -0.54
CA ARG A 108 10.28 -3.88 -0.06
C ARG A 108 9.32 -5.05 -0.28
N SER A 109 9.71 -5.96 -1.17
CA SER A 109 8.98 -7.19 -1.53
C SER A 109 9.11 -8.29 -0.47
N ILE A 110 8.76 -7.97 0.77
CA ILE A 110 8.91 -8.85 1.94
C ILE A 110 7.67 -8.72 2.84
N ALA A 111 7.43 -9.74 3.66
CA ALA A 111 6.51 -9.67 4.76
C ALA A 111 7.27 -9.49 6.07
N LEU A 112 6.81 -8.57 6.93
CA LEU A 112 7.40 -8.39 8.25
C LEU A 112 6.87 -9.45 9.22
N SER A 113 7.78 -10.02 10.01
CA SER A 113 7.48 -11.11 10.92
C SER A 113 8.27 -11.05 12.24
N LYS A 114 7.80 -11.75 13.27
CA LYS A 114 8.58 -12.03 14.48
C LYS A 114 9.75 -12.99 14.25
N GLU A 115 9.69 -13.80 13.20
CA GLU A 115 10.70 -14.80 12.87
C GLU A 115 11.16 -14.63 11.42
N GLU A 116 12.43 -14.88 11.17
CA GLU A 116 12.94 -14.90 9.80
C GLU A 116 12.56 -16.21 9.11
N GLY A 117 12.40 -16.17 7.80
CA GLY A 117 12.20 -17.37 7.02
C GLY A 117 11.49 -17.10 5.71
N THR A 118 10.70 -18.09 5.31
CA THR A 118 9.91 -18.07 4.08
C THR A 118 8.48 -18.48 4.43
N ALA A 119 7.51 -17.85 3.79
CA ALA A 119 6.14 -18.32 3.82
C ALA A 119 5.50 -18.26 2.44
N TYR A 120 4.34 -18.89 2.30
CA TYR A 120 3.54 -18.79 1.09
C TYR A 120 2.33 -17.88 1.34
N LEU A 121 2.02 -17.06 0.35
CA LEU A 121 0.76 -16.34 0.26
C LEU A 121 -0.24 -17.23 -0.49
N ASP A 122 -1.28 -17.65 0.21
CA ASP A 122 -2.48 -18.18 -0.42
C ASP A 122 -3.36 -17.00 -0.83
N VAL A 123 -3.21 -16.61 -2.10
CA VAL A 123 -3.99 -15.56 -2.73
C VAL A 123 -5.04 -16.22 -3.59
N SER A 124 -6.28 -16.13 -3.12
CA SER A 124 -7.45 -16.57 -3.89
C SER A 124 -7.61 -15.81 -5.21
N GLU A 125 -6.94 -14.65 -5.35
CA GLU A 125 -7.05 -13.74 -6.47
C GLU A 125 -5.68 -13.13 -6.84
N GLU A 126 -5.19 -13.41 -8.04
CA GLU A 126 -3.85 -13.02 -8.53
C GLU A 126 -3.83 -11.66 -9.26
N TYR A 127 -4.59 -10.68 -8.80
CA TYR A 127 -4.68 -9.37 -9.46
C TYR A 127 -4.33 -8.23 -8.50
N ALA A 128 -3.79 -7.13 -9.04
CA ALA A 128 -3.42 -5.95 -8.25
C ALA A 128 -4.64 -5.37 -7.52
N GLY A 129 -4.49 -4.95 -6.27
CA GLY A 129 -5.59 -4.45 -5.45
C GLY A 129 -6.39 -5.56 -4.76
N ALA A 130 -6.06 -6.83 -4.97
CA ALA A 130 -6.58 -7.91 -4.14
C ALA A 130 -6.13 -7.73 -2.68
N GLY A 131 -7.00 -8.09 -1.74
CA GLY A 131 -6.71 -8.16 -0.31
C GLY A 131 -7.12 -9.54 0.24
N GLY A 132 -6.73 -9.85 1.48
CA GLY A 132 -7.14 -11.09 2.12
C GLY A 132 -6.34 -12.34 1.73
N GLY A 133 -5.10 -12.18 1.25
CA GLY A 133 -4.19 -13.32 1.15
C GLY A 133 -3.86 -13.85 2.54
N SER A 134 -3.97 -15.16 2.75
CA SER A 134 -3.57 -15.77 4.03
C SER A 134 -2.18 -16.34 3.93
N VAL A 135 -1.40 -16.28 5.03
CA VAL A 135 -0.10 -16.93 5.09
C VAL A 135 -0.29 -18.41 5.37
N SER A 136 0.27 -19.26 4.52
CA SER A 136 0.16 -20.70 4.60
C SER A 136 1.52 -21.39 4.45
N VAL A 137 1.56 -22.66 4.86
CA VAL A 137 2.74 -23.53 4.66
C VAL A 137 2.84 -23.99 3.19
N GLU A 138 1.74 -23.90 2.45
CA GLU A 138 1.61 -24.21 1.03
C GLU A 138 0.75 -23.12 0.37
N GLY A 139 1.21 -22.52 -0.72
CA GLY A 139 0.46 -21.48 -1.44
C GLY A 139 1.10 -21.14 -2.78
N SER A 140 0.46 -20.25 -3.54
CA SER A 140 0.85 -19.98 -4.93
C SER A 140 2.09 -19.09 -5.05
N TYR A 141 2.39 -18.28 -4.02
CA TYR A 141 3.49 -17.32 -4.06
C TYR A 141 4.35 -17.39 -2.81
N GLU A 142 5.63 -17.65 -2.99
CA GLU A 142 6.63 -17.62 -1.93
C GLU A 142 7.03 -16.17 -1.60
N THR A 143 7.19 -15.85 -0.32
CA THR A 143 7.69 -14.55 0.15
C THR A 143 8.64 -14.70 1.33
N SER A 144 9.62 -13.79 1.43
CA SER A 144 10.55 -13.75 2.55
C SER A 144 9.92 -13.09 3.77
N LEU A 145 10.10 -13.72 4.92
CA LEU A 145 9.79 -13.18 6.24
C LEU A 145 11.03 -12.53 6.84
N VAL A 146 10.91 -11.27 7.24
CA VAL A 146 12.02 -10.49 7.81
C VAL A 146 11.55 -9.83 9.11
N LYS A 147 12.42 -9.79 10.12
CA LYS A 147 12.12 -9.06 11.35
C LYS A 147 12.19 -7.56 11.10
N GLY A 148 11.15 -6.84 11.54
CA GLY A 148 11.17 -5.37 11.52
C GLY A 148 12.38 -4.81 12.27
N ASP A 149 12.82 -5.48 13.34
CA ASP A 149 14.02 -5.13 14.10
C ASP A 149 15.32 -5.19 13.28
N ASP A 150 15.35 -5.80 12.11
CA ASP A 150 16.56 -5.85 11.27
C ASP A 150 16.53 -4.85 10.11
N ILE A 151 15.46 -4.05 10.00
CA ILE A 151 15.25 -3.12 8.88
C ILE A 151 15.57 -1.68 9.27
N LEU A 152 16.23 -1.00 8.34
CA LEU A 152 16.54 0.43 8.37
C LEU A 152 16.01 1.12 7.11
N PRO A 153 15.71 2.43 7.18
CA PRO A 153 15.68 3.26 8.39
C PRO A 153 14.54 2.87 9.35
N ARG A 154 14.68 3.20 10.64
CA ARG A 154 13.63 2.96 11.64
C ARG A 154 12.47 3.92 11.40
N PRO A 155 11.22 3.48 11.60
CA PRO A 155 10.07 4.35 11.44
C PRO A 155 9.89 5.26 12.64
N ASP A 156 9.45 6.49 12.38
CA ASP A 156 8.81 7.36 13.37
C ASP A 156 7.30 7.12 13.40
N ILE A 157 6.73 6.71 12.26
CA ILE A 157 5.30 6.39 12.09
C ILE A 157 5.18 5.04 11.40
N VAL A 158 4.31 4.18 11.95
CA VAL A 158 3.98 2.88 11.35
C VAL A 158 2.48 2.80 11.10
N LYS A 159 2.10 2.51 9.86
CA LYS A 159 0.78 1.99 9.51
C LYS A 159 0.89 0.49 9.28
N ILE A 160 -0.06 -0.25 9.85
CA ILE A 160 -0.16 -1.70 9.72
C ILE A 160 -1.57 -2.03 9.27
N ASP A 161 -1.70 -2.56 8.06
CA ASP A 161 -2.95 -3.13 7.56
C ASP A 161 -2.61 -4.43 6.83
N VAL A 162 -2.59 -5.52 7.59
CA VAL A 162 -2.30 -6.86 7.07
C VAL A 162 -3.50 -7.75 7.34
N GLU A 163 -4.15 -8.20 6.27
CA GLU A 163 -5.24 -9.17 6.35
C GLU A 163 -4.65 -10.58 6.40
N GLY A 164 -5.15 -11.45 7.29
CA GLY A 164 -4.72 -12.86 7.37
C GLY A 164 -3.35 -13.15 8.03
N MET A 165 -2.66 -12.13 8.56
CA MET A 165 -1.32 -12.23 9.19
C MET A 165 -1.31 -12.04 10.72
N SER A 166 -2.42 -12.29 11.41
CA SER A 166 -2.56 -11.98 12.85
C SER A 166 -1.61 -12.77 13.77
N SER A 167 -0.94 -13.82 13.27
CA SER A 167 0.10 -14.57 13.97
C SER A 167 1.54 -14.15 13.62
N VAL A 168 1.73 -13.24 12.65
CA VAL A 168 3.04 -12.98 12.05
C VAL A 168 3.60 -11.61 12.48
N VAL A 169 2.77 -10.61 12.78
CA VAL A 169 3.20 -9.25 13.18
C VAL A 169 3.33 -9.08 14.69
#